data_AF-A0A7S4MR61-F1
#
_entry.id   AF-A0A7S4MR61-F1
#
_cell.length_a   1.000
_cell.length_b   1.000
_cell.length_c   1.000
_cell.angle_alpha   90.00
_cell.angle_beta   90.00
_cell.angle_gamma   90.00
#
_symmetry.space_group_name_H-M   'P 1'
#
loop_
_entity.id
_entity.type
_entity.pdbx_description
1 polymer ?
#
loop_
_entity_poly.entity_id
_entity_poly.type
_entity_poly.pdbx_seq_one_letter_code
_entity_poly.pdbx_strand_id
1 'polypeptide(L)'
;LHKYSSIERMLETHFPGQGWATLASRDREERFSDSRGSWKEIEKQKRFMEFLKKKLGIKDENEWRNVTTKDIRKAGGAGMLFYYVPFRRLFPVIYPDTNWNIIFNNPENIQEQREVLEIIAKINGVKTTKDWNNLPMKVFNKMGGKPILTKYN
;
A
#
# COMPACT_ATOMS: atom_id res chain seq x y z
N LEU A 1 15.13 15.21 27.39
CA LEU A 1 14.74 13.84 27.80
C LEU A 1 13.26 13.86 28.21
N HIS A 2 12.33 13.80 27.25
CA HIS A 2 10.89 13.72 27.55
C HIS A 2 10.45 12.28 27.37
N LYS A 3 10.38 11.49 28.44
CA LYS A 3 10.06 10.06 28.28
C LYS A 3 9.29 9.43 29.44
N TYR A 4 8.34 10.14 30.06
CA TYR A 4 7.25 9.49 30.79
C TYR A 4 5.98 10.32 30.63
N SER A 5 4.88 9.69 30.22
CA SER A 5 3.58 10.35 30.19
C SER A 5 3.14 10.66 31.62
N SER A 6 2.43 11.76 31.86
CA SER A 6 1.95 12.14 33.20
C SER A 6 1.13 11.05 33.88
N ILE A 7 0.47 10.20 33.07
CA ILE A 7 -0.33 9.06 33.50
C ILE A 7 0.55 7.93 34.05
N GLU A 8 1.66 7.59 33.39
CA GLU A 8 2.59 6.55 33.89
C GLU A 8 3.19 6.96 35.24
N ARG A 9 3.59 8.23 35.38
CA ARG A 9 4.16 8.74 36.64
C ARG A 9 3.13 8.76 37.76
N MET A 10 1.87 9.10 37.46
CA MET A 10 0.76 9.01 38.42
C MET A 10 0.56 7.55 38.87
N LEU A 11 0.52 6.58 37.94
CA LEU A 11 0.31 5.18 38.26
C LEU A 11 1.48 4.55 39.05
N GLU A 12 2.72 4.87 38.70
CA GLU A 12 3.91 4.44 39.47
C GLU A 12 3.92 5.02 40.89
N THR A 13 3.44 6.25 41.07
CA THR A 13 3.39 6.93 42.38
C THR A 13 2.34 6.31 43.29
N HIS A 14 1.15 6.00 42.76
CA HIS A 14 0.04 5.50 43.56
C HIS A 14 0.00 3.98 43.70
N PHE A 15 0.63 3.23 42.78
CA PHE A 15 0.62 1.76 42.79
C PHE A 15 2.03 1.17 42.54
N PRO A 16 3.01 1.42 43.43
CA PRO A 16 4.35 0.89 43.27
C PRO A 16 4.36 -0.65 43.34
N GLY A 17 5.05 -1.29 42.40
CA GLY A 17 5.26 -2.76 42.40
C GLY A 17 4.28 -3.56 41.53
N GLN A 18 3.28 -2.95 40.91
CA GLN A 18 2.27 -3.68 40.10
C GLN A 18 2.71 -4.05 38.66
N GLY A 19 3.98 -3.88 38.30
CA GLY A 19 4.52 -4.38 37.03
C GLY A 19 4.04 -3.64 35.76
N TRP A 20 3.50 -2.42 35.89
CA TRP A 20 2.94 -1.61 34.80
C TRP A 20 3.93 -1.35 33.64
N ALA A 21 5.24 -1.31 33.91
CA ALA A 21 6.29 -1.15 32.89
C ALA A 21 6.26 -2.25 31.81
N THR A 22 5.71 -3.44 32.11
CA THR A 22 5.58 -4.54 31.14
C THR A 22 4.45 -4.32 30.14
N LEU A 23 3.33 -3.70 30.55
CA LEU A 23 2.17 -3.46 29.70
C LEU A 23 2.46 -2.38 28.65
N ALA A 24 3.09 -1.26 29.04
CA ALA A 24 3.48 -0.20 28.11
C ALA A 24 4.54 -0.66 27.08
N SER A 25 5.32 -1.70 27.40
CA SER A 25 6.34 -2.24 26.50
C SER A 25 5.81 -3.27 25.50
N ARG A 26 4.74 -4.00 25.85
CA ARG A 26 4.15 -5.08 25.03
C ARG A 26 3.22 -4.59 23.93
N ASP A 27 2.61 -3.42 24.08
CA ASP A 27 1.61 -2.88 23.14
C ASP A 27 2.14 -1.86 22.13
N ARG A 28 3.47 -1.73 21.96
CA ARG A 28 3.98 -0.98 20.80
C ARG A 28 3.75 -1.78 19.53
N GLU A 29 2.58 -1.57 18.90
CA GLU A 29 2.24 -2.11 17.58
C GLU A 29 3.48 -2.02 16.67
N GLU A 30 3.97 -3.16 16.18
CA GLU A 30 5.18 -3.20 15.35
C GLU A 30 5.01 -2.32 14.11
N ARG A 31 5.94 -1.41 13.84
CA ARG A 31 5.90 -0.50 12.68
C ARG A 31 7.08 -0.78 11.77
N PHE A 32 6.88 -0.55 10.48
CA PHE A 32 7.96 -0.59 9.51
C PHE A 32 8.99 0.49 9.85
N SER A 33 10.20 0.05 10.22
CA SER A 33 11.27 0.92 10.71
C SER A 33 12.50 0.93 9.80
N ASP A 34 12.38 0.52 8.54
CA ASP A 34 13.52 0.56 7.61
C ASP A 34 13.87 2.01 7.25
N SER A 35 14.98 2.46 7.81
CA SER A 35 15.54 3.80 7.56
C SER A 35 16.28 3.90 6.22
N ARG A 36 16.58 2.78 5.57
CA ARG A 36 17.29 2.77 4.28
C ARG A 36 16.38 3.25 3.16
N GLY A 37 16.95 4.06 2.27
CA GLY A 37 16.29 4.53 1.06
C GLY A 37 15.13 5.51 1.31
N SER A 38 14.71 6.17 0.24
CA SER A 38 13.53 7.04 0.23
C SER A 38 12.27 6.26 -0.19
N TRP A 39 11.09 6.78 0.14
CA TRP A 39 9.82 6.21 -0.36
C TRP A 39 9.64 6.27 -1.88
N LYS A 40 10.53 6.96 -2.60
CA LYS A 40 10.59 6.97 -4.07
C LYS A 40 11.22 5.70 -4.63
N GLU A 41 11.98 4.96 -3.82
CA GLU A 41 12.64 3.73 -4.25
C GLU A 41 11.68 2.54 -4.18
N ILE A 42 11.50 1.87 -5.32
CA ILE A 42 10.67 0.67 -5.46
C ILE A 42 11.08 -0.40 -4.44
N GLU A 43 12.37 -0.57 -4.20
CA GLU A 43 12.86 -1.59 -3.26
C GLU A 43 12.43 -1.32 -1.81
N LYS A 44 12.32 -0.05 -1.40
CA LYS A 44 11.76 0.29 -0.08
C LYS A 44 10.27 -0.02 -0.02
N GLN A 45 9.55 0.29 -1.09
CA GLN A 45 8.11 0.01 -1.20
C GLN A 45 7.84 -1.50 -1.12
N LYS A 46 8.60 -2.33 -1.84
CA LYS A 46 8.53 -3.79 -1.78
C LYS A 46 8.75 -4.31 -0.35
N ARG A 47 9.81 -3.86 0.33
CA ARG A 47 10.08 -4.29 1.72
C ARG A 47 8.96 -3.89 2.68
N PHE A 48 8.38 -2.71 2.51
CA PHE A 48 7.20 -2.29 3.27
C PHE A 48 6.01 -3.21 2.99
N MET A 49 5.78 -3.58 1.74
CA MET A 49 4.67 -4.45 1.35
C MET A 49 4.82 -5.87 1.90
N GLU A 50 6.02 -6.43 1.88
CA GLU A 50 6.31 -7.72 2.52
C GLU A 50 6.10 -7.67 4.04
N PHE A 51 6.53 -6.57 4.68
CA PHE A 51 6.25 -6.34 6.09
C PHE A 51 4.74 -6.24 6.36
N LEU A 52 4.02 -5.48 5.56
CA LEU A 52 2.58 -5.26 5.70
C LEU A 52 1.80 -6.56 5.50
N LYS A 53 2.18 -7.37 4.49
CA LYS A 53 1.63 -8.70 4.22
C LYS A 53 1.73 -9.60 5.44
N LYS A 54 2.92 -9.67 6.06
CA LYS A 54 3.16 -10.45 7.28
C LYS A 54 2.37 -9.90 8.47
N LYS A 55 2.39 -8.58 8.68
CA LYS A 55 1.70 -7.91 9.79
C LYS A 55 0.19 -8.12 9.76
N LEU A 56 -0.41 -8.10 8.58
CA LEU A 56 -1.85 -8.29 8.39
C LEU A 56 -2.24 -9.76 8.17
N GLY A 57 -1.27 -10.67 8.11
CA GLY A 57 -1.52 -12.09 7.87
C GLY A 57 -2.14 -12.36 6.49
N ILE A 58 -1.83 -11.52 5.48
CA ILE A 58 -2.39 -11.64 4.13
C ILE A 58 -1.83 -12.89 3.45
N LYS A 59 -2.72 -13.82 3.14
CA LYS A 59 -2.38 -15.12 2.52
C LYS A 59 -2.66 -15.12 1.02
N ASP A 60 -3.61 -14.31 0.57
CA ASP A 60 -4.04 -14.25 -0.83
C ASP A 60 -4.06 -12.81 -1.36
N GLU A 61 -3.78 -12.64 -2.65
CA GLU A 61 -3.70 -11.32 -3.28
C GLU A 61 -5.07 -10.60 -3.30
N ASN A 62 -6.20 -11.31 -3.18
CA ASN A 62 -7.52 -10.68 -3.07
C ASN A 62 -7.73 -9.95 -1.73
N GLU A 63 -7.04 -10.35 -0.67
CA GLU A 63 -7.19 -9.75 0.66
C GLU A 63 -6.65 -8.33 0.70
N TRP A 64 -5.79 -7.94 -0.25
CA TRP A 64 -5.32 -6.55 -0.40
C TRP A 64 -6.46 -5.55 -0.62
N ARG A 65 -7.63 -5.98 -1.11
CA ARG A 65 -8.82 -5.12 -1.24
C ARG A 65 -9.36 -4.64 0.12
N ASN A 66 -9.10 -5.41 1.18
CA ASN A 66 -9.58 -5.11 2.52
C ASN A 66 -8.61 -4.20 3.30
N VAL A 67 -7.41 -3.97 2.77
CA VAL A 67 -6.39 -3.14 3.42
C VAL A 67 -6.77 -1.68 3.29
N THR A 68 -6.91 -1.01 4.43
CA THR A 68 -7.30 0.39 4.48
C THR A 68 -6.09 1.33 4.59
N THR A 69 -6.29 2.59 4.24
CA THR A 69 -5.32 3.67 4.49
C THR A 69 -4.92 3.76 5.97
N LYS A 70 -5.84 3.40 6.88
CA LYS A 70 -5.57 3.39 8.33
C LYS A 70 -4.56 2.30 8.70
N ASP A 71 -4.70 1.10 8.13
CA ASP A 71 -3.78 -0.02 8.37
C ASP A 71 -2.36 0.33 7.91
N ILE A 72 -2.25 0.95 6.74
CA ILE A 72 -0.98 1.41 6.17
C ILE A 72 -0.33 2.47 7.06
N ARG A 73 -1.10 3.44 7.57
CA ARG A 73 -0.58 4.49 8.47
C ARG A 73 -0.09 3.90 9.79
N LYS A 74 -0.87 2.99 10.39
CA LYS A 74 -0.48 2.27 11.62
C LYS A 74 0.83 1.50 11.40
N ALA A 75 0.95 0.82 10.27
CA ALA A 75 2.16 0.10 9.88
C ALA A 75 3.38 0.98 9.56
N GLY A 76 3.26 2.32 9.53
CA GLY A 76 4.37 3.23 9.22
C GLY A 76 4.51 3.63 7.75
N GLY A 77 3.56 3.24 6.88
CA GLY A 77 3.56 3.55 5.45
C GLY A 77 3.04 4.93 5.07
N ALA A 78 2.93 5.87 6.02
CA ALA A 78 2.36 7.20 5.75
C ALA A 78 3.11 7.95 4.63
N GLY A 79 4.44 7.84 4.59
CA GLY A 79 5.25 8.47 3.54
C GLY A 79 5.08 7.83 2.16
N MET A 80 4.75 6.54 2.09
CA MET A 80 4.45 5.85 0.82
C MET A 80 3.11 6.32 0.24
N LEU A 81 2.10 6.54 1.09
CA LEU A 81 0.78 6.99 0.67
C LEU A 81 0.83 8.31 -0.10
N PHE A 82 1.81 9.18 0.18
CA PHE A 82 2.01 10.43 -0.57
C PHE A 82 2.20 10.20 -2.09
N TYR A 83 2.77 9.07 -2.48
CA TYR A 83 3.05 8.75 -3.89
C TYR A 83 1.94 7.94 -4.55
N TYR A 84 1.06 7.32 -3.77
CA TYR A 84 0.04 6.38 -4.25
C TYR A 84 -1.26 6.61 -3.48
N VAL A 85 -2.01 7.65 -3.87
CA VAL A 85 -3.39 7.84 -3.44
C VAL A 85 -4.31 7.56 -4.63
N PRO A 86 -5.15 6.52 -4.58
CA PRO A 86 -5.27 5.51 -3.53
C PRO A 86 -4.11 4.49 -3.51
N PHE A 87 -3.89 3.84 -2.36
CA PHE A 87 -2.79 2.88 -2.12
C PHE A 87 -2.68 1.80 -3.20
N ARG A 88 -3.83 1.32 -3.70
CA ARG A 88 -3.90 0.29 -4.74
C ARG A 88 -3.10 0.61 -6.01
N ARG A 89 -2.81 1.89 -6.27
CA ARG A 89 -1.95 2.30 -7.40
C ARG A 89 -0.51 1.79 -7.29
N LEU A 90 -0.09 1.39 -6.10
CA LEU A 90 1.25 0.84 -5.86
C LEU A 90 1.44 -0.53 -6.51
N PHE A 91 0.45 -1.43 -6.40
CA PHE A 91 0.56 -2.84 -6.79
C PHE A 91 1.13 -3.08 -8.19
N PRO A 92 0.57 -2.51 -9.26
CA PRO A 92 1.11 -2.71 -10.61
C PRO A 92 2.51 -2.12 -10.79
N VAL A 93 2.92 -1.13 -9.98
CA VAL A 93 4.28 -0.55 -10.04
C VAL A 93 5.32 -1.48 -9.44
N ILE A 94 5.02 -2.10 -8.30
CA ILE A 94 5.97 -2.97 -7.59
C ILE A 94 5.92 -4.43 -8.04
N TYR A 95 4.79 -4.87 -8.60
CA TYR A 95 4.54 -6.22 -9.09
C TYR A 95 3.84 -6.17 -10.47
N PRO A 96 4.51 -5.63 -11.51
CA PRO A 96 3.93 -5.50 -12.85
C PRO A 96 3.56 -6.86 -13.46
N ASP A 97 4.18 -7.92 -12.96
CA ASP A 97 3.95 -9.29 -13.42
C ASP A 97 2.80 -10.03 -12.72
N THR A 98 2.00 -9.35 -11.92
CA THR A 98 0.79 -9.93 -11.30
C THR A 98 -0.48 -9.48 -12.01
N ASN A 99 -1.50 -10.34 -12.03
CA ASN A 99 -2.82 -10.02 -12.56
C ASN A 99 -3.63 -9.24 -11.51
N TRP A 100 -3.74 -7.94 -11.69
CA TRP A 100 -4.42 -7.04 -10.75
C TRP A 100 -5.89 -6.78 -11.11
N ASN A 101 -6.47 -7.54 -12.04
CA ASN A 101 -7.89 -7.44 -12.38
C ASN A 101 -8.79 -7.54 -11.15
N ILE A 102 -8.39 -8.36 -10.17
CA ILE A 102 -9.09 -8.45 -8.90
C ILE A 102 -9.14 -7.10 -8.17
N ILE A 103 -8.03 -6.38 -8.07
CA ILE A 103 -7.98 -5.11 -7.35
C ILE A 103 -8.72 -4.00 -8.11
N PHE A 104 -8.73 -4.08 -9.44
CA PHE A 104 -9.37 -3.12 -10.33
C PHE A 104 -10.68 -3.66 -10.94
N ASN A 105 -11.40 -4.57 -10.26
CA ASN A 105 -12.37 -5.47 -10.90
C ASN A 105 -13.50 -4.79 -11.70
N ASN A 106 -13.68 -3.48 -11.54
CA ASN A 106 -14.46 -2.66 -12.44
C ASN A 106 -14.20 -1.17 -12.08
N PRO A 107 -13.29 -0.44 -12.75
CA PRO A 107 -13.22 1.01 -12.56
C PRO A 107 -14.51 1.63 -13.11
N GLU A 108 -15.45 1.96 -12.23
CA GLU A 108 -16.81 2.32 -12.63
C GLU A 108 -16.85 3.69 -13.29
N ASN A 109 -16.22 4.66 -12.64
CA ASN A 109 -16.22 6.05 -13.07
C ASN A 109 -14.97 6.40 -13.90
N ILE A 110 -15.05 7.50 -14.65
CA ILE A 110 -13.99 7.99 -15.55
C ILE A 110 -12.66 8.22 -14.81
N GLN A 111 -12.71 8.67 -13.55
CA GLN A 111 -11.50 8.93 -12.77
C GLN A 111 -10.75 7.63 -12.48
N GLU A 112 -11.45 6.57 -12.07
CA GLU A 112 -10.83 5.24 -11.85
C GLU A 112 -10.30 4.63 -13.14
N GLN A 113 -11.02 4.80 -14.25
CA GLN A 113 -10.57 4.31 -15.56
C GLN A 113 -9.28 5.03 -15.99
N ARG A 114 -9.26 6.36 -15.85
CA ARG A 114 -8.09 7.19 -16.13
C ARG A 114 -6.89 6.77 -15.29
N GLU A 115 -7.08 6.46 -14.02
CA GLU A 115 -5.99 6.02 -13.13
C GLU A 115 -5.32 4.72 -13.59
N VAL A 116 -6.13 3.73 -13.98
CA VAL A 116 -5.62 2.47 -14.52
C VAL A 116 -4.82 2.72 -15.80
N LEU A 117 -5.34 3.57 -16.71
CA LEU A 117 -4.66 3.93 -17.95
C LEU A 117 -3.34 4.69 -17.70
N GLU A 118 -3.31 5.62 -16.74
CA GLU A 118 -2.10 6.36 -16.36
C GLU A 118 -1.00 5.43 -15.82
N ILE A 119 -1.38 4.43 -15.02
CA ILE A 119 -0.46 3.42 -14.50
C ILE A 119 0.11 2.56 -15.63
N ILE A 120 -0.77 2.06 -16.51
CA ILE A 120 -0.36 1.25 -17.67
C ILE A 120 0.62 2.06 -18.53
N ALA A 121 0.30 3.33 -18.79
CA ALA A 121 1.14 4.19 -19.59
C ALA A 121 2.52 4.41 -18.95
N LYS A 122 2.53 4.72 -17.64
CA LYS A 122 3.77 4.95 -16.89
C LYS A 122 4.68 3.73 -16.87
N ILE A 123 4.15 2.54 -16.60
CA ILE A 123 4.94 1.30 -16.48
C ILE A 123 5.49 0.88 -17.85
N ASN A 124 4.69 1.04 -18.90
CA ASN A 124 5.05 0.56 -20.25
C ASN A 124 5.66 1.66 -21.13
N GLY A 125 5.96 2.84 -20.57
CA GLY A 125 6.57 3.96 -21.30
C GLY A 125 5.72 4.51 -22.44
N VAL A 126 4.39 4.33 -22.38
CA VAL A 126 3.44 4.80 -23.40
C VAL A 126 3.33 6.32 -23.31
N LYS A 127 3.59 7.02 -24.42
CA LYS A 127 3.54 8.50 -24.47
C LYS A 127 2.56 9.02 -25.51
N THR A 128 2.23 8.21 -26.50
CA THR A 128 1.40 8.59 -27.65
C THR A 128 0.27 7.59 -27.87
N THR A 129 -0.71 7.98 -28.68
CA THR A 129 -1.78 7.08 -29.14
C THR A 129 -1.23 5.90 -29.96
N LYS A 130 -0.14 6.10 -30.70
CA LYS A 130 0.54 5.03 -31.43
C LYS A 130 1.13 3.98 -30.48
N ASP A 131 1.67 4.40 -29.35
CA ASP A 131 2.20 3.49 -28.33
C ASP A 131 1.10 2.63 -27.72
N TRP A 132 -0.09 3.20 -27.52
CA TRP A 132 -1.27 2.45 -27.06
C TRP A 132 -1.67 1.35 -28.04
N ASN A 133 -1.62 1.62 -29.35
CA ASN A 133 -1.92 0.62 -30.37
C ASN A 133 -0.88 -0.50 -30.45
N ASN A 134 0.36 -0.23 -30.01
CA ASN A 134 1.44 -1.21 -29.99
C ASN A 134 1.53 -1.98 -28.66
N LEU A 135 0.76 -1.58 -27.63
CA LEU A 135 0.79 -2.23 -26.33
C LEU A 135 0.15 -3.63 -26.45
N PRO A 136 0.86 -4.71 -26.06
CA PRO A 136 0.28 -6.04 -26.14
C PRO A 136 -0.97 -6.16 -25.26
N MET A 137 -2.09 -6.62 -25.82
CA MET A 137 -3.35 -6.72 -25.06
C MET A 137 -3.26 -7.60 -23.81
N LYS A 138 -2.36 -8.59 -23.81
CA LYS A 138 -2.07 -9.39 -22.62
C LYS A 138 -1.55 -8.54 -21.46
N VAL A 139 -0.70 -7.55 -21.73
CA VAL A 139 -0.16 -6.61 -20.73
C VAL A 139 -1.28 -5.70 -20.22
N PHE A 140 -2.04 -5.11 -21.13
CA PHE A 140 -3.18 -4.24 -20.79
C PHE A 140 -4.21 -4.96 -19.91
N ASN A 141 -4.58 -6.19 -20.29
CA ASN A 141 -5.53 -7.01 -19.54
C ASN A 141 -5.01 -7.43 -18.17
N LYS A 142 -3.71 -7.68 -18.03
CA LYS A 142 -3.09 -8.07 -16.75
C LYS A 142 -3.08 -6.93 -15.72
N MET A 143 -3.05 -5.69 -16.20
CA MET A 143 -3.01 -4.48 -15.37
C MET A 143 -4.39 -3.88 -15.06
N GLY A 144 -5.49 -4.59 -15.29
CA GLY A 144 -6.83 -4.08 -15.00
C GLY A 144 -7.50 -3.33 -16.15
N GLY A 145 -6.92 -3.33 -17.35
CA GLY A 145 -7.48 -2.61 -18.50
C GLY A 145 -8.70 -3.29 -19.13
N LYS A 146 -8.85 -4.61 -18.98
CA LYS A 146 -9.91 -5.39 -19.65
C LYS A 146 -11.33 -4.84 -19.38
N PRO A 147 -11.75 -4.56 -18.14
CA PRO A 147 -13.09 -4.02 -17.85
C PRO A 147 -13.32 -2.61 -18.40
N ILE A 148 -12.25 -1.84 -18.67
CA ILE A 148 -12.35 -0.52 -19.29
C ILE A 148 -12.70 -0.69 -20.76
N LEU A 149 -11.94 -1.52 -21.49
CA LEU A 149 -12.12 -1.71 -22.92
C LEU A 149 -13.52 -2.22 -23.27
N THR A 150 -14.09 -3.12 -22.44
CA THR A 150 -15.45 -3.65 -22.62
C THR A 150 -16.56 -2.60 -22.51
N LYS A 151 -16.30 -1.40 -21.99
CA LYS A 151 -17.28 -0.32 -21.90
C LYS A 151 -17.36 0.54 -23.17
N TYR A 152 -16.39 0.40 -24.07
CA TYR A 152 -16.24 1.24 -25.26
C TYR A 152 -16.26 0.45 -26.57
N ASN A 153 -16.46 -0.88 -26.48
CA ASN A 153 -16.74 -1.78 -27.61
C ASN A 153 -18.24 -2.02 -27.68
#